data_AF-A0A228HYD4-F1
#
_entry.id   AF-A0A228HYD4-F1
#
_cell.length_a   1.000
_cell.length_b   1.000
_cell.length_c   1.000
_cell.angle_alpha   90.00
_cell.angle_beta   90.00
_cell.angle_gamma   90.00
#
_symmetry.space_group_name_H-M   'P 1'
#
loop_
_entity.id
_entity.type
_entity.pdbx_description
1 polymer ?
#
loop_
_entity_poly.entity_id
_entity_poly.type
_entity_poly.pdbx_seq_one_letter_code
_entity_poly.pdbx_strand_id
1 'polypeptide(L)'
;MPQHPSHPALKFLFLWFGGAWLGYIGVRLGDGVRKIFRPDILVTSGGISDAIWTRMCWAIGPQCVGLFLGAVTGTSILAGWIS
;
A
#
# COMPACT_ATOMS: atom_id res chain seq x y z
N MET A 1 -16.88 -37.85 -13.70
CA MET A 1 -17.08 -36.77 -12.70
C MET A 1 -17.12 -35.46 -13.45
N PRO A 2 -18.19 -34.64 -13.35
CA PRO A 2 -18.26 -33.41 -14.12
C PRO A 2 -17.15 -32.47 -13.64
N GLN A 3 -16.29 -32.06 -14.57
CA GLN A 3 -15.30 -31.02 -14.34
C GLN A 3 -16.06 -29.71 -14.09
N HIS A 4 -16.08 -29.24 -12.84
CA HIS A 4 -16.57 -27.89 -12.53
C HIS A 4 -15.82 -26.91 -13.44
N PRO A 5 -16.50 -26.08 -14.26
CA PRO A 5 -15.83 -25.07 -15.06
C PRO A 5 -15.16 -24.09 -14.10
N SER A 6 -13.87 -24.27 -13.88
CA SER A 6 -13.03 -23.36 -13.13
C SER A 6 -12.99 -22.05 -13.91
N HIS A 7 -13.84 -21.08 -13.58
CA HIS A 7 -13.90 -19.79 -14.23
C HIS A 7 -12.61 -19.00 -13.90
N PRO A 8 -11.61 -18.94 -14.81
CA PRO A 8 -10.35 -18.24 -14.51
C PRO A 8 -10.62 -16.75 -14.27
N ALA A 9 -11.59 -16.17 -14.98
CA ALA A 9 -12.03 -14.79 -14.80
C ALA A 9 -12.51 -14.50 -13.37
N LEU A 10 -13.24 -15.44 -12.74
CA LEU A 10 -13.72 -15.28 -11.37
C LEU A 10 -12.55 -15.24 -10.38
N LYS A 11 -11.57 -16.14 -10.56
CA LYS A 11 -10.33 -16.19 -9.76
C LYS A 11 -9.53 -14.88 -9.89
N PHE A 12 -9.37 -14.35 -11.10
CA PHE A 12 -8.70 -13.07 -11.32
C PHE A 12 -9.45 -11.88 -10.71
N LEU A 13 -10.79 -11.87 -10.77
CA LEU A 13 -11.58 -10.84 -10.11
C LEU A 13 -11.41 -10.88 -8.59
N PHE A 14 -11.44 -12.07 -7.98
CA PHE A 14 -11.17 -12.22 -6.54
C PHE A 14 -9.77 -11.79 -6.16
N LEU A 15 -8.75 -12.13 -6.97
CA LEU A 15 -7.38 -11.69 -6.77
C LEU A 15 -7.28 -10.16 -6.84
N TRP A 16 -7.94 -9.54 -7.81
CA TRP A 16 -7.95 -8.09 -7.98
C TRP A 16 -8.63 -7.38 -6.82
N PHE A 17 -9.83 -7.84 -6.41
CA PHE A 17 -10.54 -7.28 -5.26
C PHE A 17 -9.76 -7.47 -3.95
N GLY A 18 -9.20 -8.66 -3.72
CA GLY A 18 -8.39 -8.94 -2.53
C GLY A 18 -7.11 -8.12 -2.48
N GLY A 19 -6.41 -8.00 -3.62
CA GLY A 19 -5.22 -7.17 -3.76
C GLY A 19 -5.49 -5.68 -3.58
N ALA A 20 -6.58 -5.17 -4.17
CA ALA A 20 -6.99 -3.77 -4.02
C ALA A 20 -7.35 -3.46 -2.56
N TRP A 21 -8.04 -4.37 -1.87
CA TRP A 21 -8.35 -4.22 -0.45
C TRP A 21 -7.11 -4.25 0.44
N LEU A 22 -6.18 -5.19 0.21
CA LEU A 22 -4.92 -5.22 0.97
C LEU A 22 -4.04 -3.99 0.71
N GLY A 23 -3.99 -3.51 -0.54
CA GLY A 23 -3.33 -2.26 -0.89
C GLY A 23 -3.96 -1.05 -0.20
N TYR A 24 -5.29 -0.98 -0.14
CA TYR A 24 -6.01 0.06 0.59
C TYR A 24 -5.66 0.08 2.08
N ILE A 25 -5.66 -1.09 2.73
CA ILE A 25 -5.28 -1.22 4.14
C ILE A 25 -3.81 -0.81 4.34
N GLY A 26 -2.91 -1.23 3.44
CA GLY A 26 -1.50 -0.86 3.46
C GLY A 26 -1.28 0.66 3.38
N VAL A 27 -1.99 1.36 2.50
CA VAL A 27 -1.95 2.84 2.41
C VAL A 27 -2.43 3.49 3.71
N ARG A 28 -3.54 3.02 4.27
CA ARG A 28 -4.09 3.54 5.53
C ARG A 28 -3.16 3.33 6.72
N LEU A 29 -2.44 2.21 6.76
CA LEU A 29 -1.38 1.98 7.74
C LEU A 29 -0.20 2.93 7.52
N GLY A 30 0.20 3.16 6.26
CA GLY A 30 1.20 4.17 5.90
C GLY A 30 0.82 5.59 6.35
N ASP A 31 -0.46 5.96 6.24
CA ASP A 31 -1.01 7.22 6.80
C ASP A 31 -0.93 7.27 8.32
N GLY A 32 -1.19 6.15 9.00
CA GLY A 32 -1.01 6.02 10.44
C GLY A 32 0.44 6.25 10.86
N VAL A 33 1.38 5.59 10.18
CA VAL A 33 2.83 5.76 10.39
C VAL A 33 3.23 7.22 10.16
N ARG A 34 2.73 7.84 9.09
CA ARG A 34 2.95 9.27 8.84
C ARG A 34 2.45 10.12 10.00
N LYS A 35 1.27 9.87 10.54
CA LYS A 35 0.73 10.67 11.67
C LYS A 35 1.50 10.47 12.98
N ILE A 36 2.06 9.30 13.21
CA ILE A 36 2.81 8.99 14.44
C ILE A 36 4.25 9.53 14.36
N PHE A 37 4.90 9.37 13.22
CA PHE A 37 6.32 9.70 13.06
C PHE A 37 6.58 11.10 12.49
N ARG A 38 5.58 11.79 11.94
CA ARG A 38 5.78 13.15 11.45
C ARG A 38 5.99 14.07 12.65
N PRO A 39 7.19 14.65 12.81
CA PRO A 39 7.43 15.59 13.89
C PRO A 39 6.58 16.84 13.67
N ASP A 40 5.83 17.26 14.69
CA ASP A 40 4.99 18.47 14.67
C ASP A 40 5.82 19.75 14.50
N ILE A 41 7.10 19.71 14.87
CA ILE A 41 8.02 20.83 14.76
C ILE A 41 9.19 20.41 13.87
N LEU A 42 9.14 20.79 12.59
CA LEU A 42 10.31 20.77 11.73
C LEU A 42 11.12 22.06 11.97
N VAL A 43 12.15 21.99 12.80
CA VAL A 43 13.18 23.04 12.87
C VAL A 43 14.17 22.80 11.74
N THR A 44 13.91 23.38 10.57
CA THR A 44 14.86 23.39 9.45
C THR A 44 15.70 24.67 9.54
N SER A 45 17.00 24.54 9.69
CA SER A 45 17.97 25.66 9.64
C SER A 45 18.15 26.23 8.22
N GLY A 46 17.66 25.53 7.18
CA GLY A 46 17.76 25.88 5.76
C GLY A 46 16.44 26.31 5.11
N GLY A 47 15.83 27.43 5.51
CA GLY A 47 14.74 28.07 4.75
C GLY A 47 13.44 27.26 4.54
N ILE A 48 12.54 27.83 3.74
CA ILE A 48 11.17 27.30 3.51
C ILE A 48 11.17 26.10 2.54
N SER A 49 12.14 26.01 1.63
CA SER A 49 12.21 24.94 0.61
C SER A 49 12.52 23.57 1.21
N ASP A 50 13.45 23.47 2.16
CA ASP A 50 13.77 22.19 2.83
C ASP A 50 12.60 21.71 3.68
N ALA A 51 11.86 22.64 4.30
CA ALA A 51 10.66 22.32 5.05
C ALA A 51 9.57 21.72 4.13
N ILE A 52 9.41 22.26 2.91
CA ILE A 52 8.46 21.73 1.92
C ILE A 52 8.90 20.36 1.41
N TRP A 53 10.17 20.21 1.02
CA TRP A 53 10.71 18.94 0.53
C TRP A 53 10.55 17.82 1.56
N THR A 54 10.93 18.10 2.80
CA THR A 54 10.81 17.13 3.90
C THR A 54 9.34 16.75 4.14
N ARG A 55 8.42 17.71 4.05
CA ARG A 55 6.98 17.42 4.15
C ARG A 55 6.47 16.55 3.00
N MET A 56 6.98 16.71 1.78
CA MET A 56 6.61 15.90 0.62
C MET A 56 7.18 14.48 0.73
N CYS A 57 8.44 14.31 1.12
CA CYS A 57 9.06 13.00 1.33
C CYS A 57 8.32 12.20 2.40
N TRP A 58 7.98 12.82 3.53
CA TRP A 58 7.19 12.18 4.60
C TRP A 58 5.72 11.97 4.24
N ALA A 59 5.19 12.72 3.28
CA ALA A 59 3.85 12.50 2.77
C ALA A 59 3.78 11.24 1.90
N ILE A 60 4.72 11.09 0.98
CA ILE A 60 4.68 10.08 -0.07
C ILE A 60 5.32 8.76 0.40
N GLY A 61 6.44 8.83 1.14
CA GLY A 61 7.24 7.65 1.49
C GLY A 61 6.47 6.55 2.21
N PRO A 62 5.88 6.81 3.40
CA PRO A 62 5.19 5.79 4.19
C PRO A 62 4.00 5.17 3.45
N GLN A 63 3.26 5.99 2.69
CA GLN A 63 2.09 5.58 1.93
C GLN A 63 2.49 4.67 0.75
N CYS A 64 3.54 5.04 0.00
CA CYS A 64 4.07 4.23 -1.09
C CYS A 64 4.64 2.90 -0.61
N VAL A 65 5.35 2.88 0.52
CA VAL A 65 5.86 1.65 1.13
C VAL A 65 4.70 0.77 1.60
N GLY A 66 3.70 1.35 2.27
CA GLY A 66 2.49 0.64 2.70
C GLY A 66 1.68 0.06 1.53
N LEU A 67 1.53 0.82 0.44
CA LEU A 67 0.88 0.35 -0.79
C LEU A 67 1.67 -0.79 -1.42
N PHE A 68 2.98 -0.64 -1.56
CA PHE A 68 3.84 -1.63 -2.20
C PHE A 68 3.81 -2.95 -1.42
N LEU A 69 4.04 -2.90 -0.10
CA LEU A 69 3.99 -4.09 0.75
C LEU A 69 2.57 -4.69 0.78
N GLY A 70 1.53 -3.88 0.96
CA GLY A 70 0.15 -4.37 1.02
C GLY A 70 -0.30 -5.00 -0.29
N ALA A 71 -0.12 -4.30 -1.42
CA ALA A 71 -0.57 -4.77 -2.71
C ALA A 71 0.32 -5.89 -3.26
N VAL A 72 1.64 -5.74 -3.25
CA VAL A 72 2.55 -6.74 -3.86
C VAL A 72 2.62 -8.00 -3.01
N THR A 73 2.86 -7.90 -1.70
CA THR A 73 2.91 -9.09 -0.83
C THR A 73 1.52 -9.74 -0.74
N GLY A 74 0.46 -8.93 -0.63
CA GLY A 74 -0.91 -9.42 -0.58
C GLY A 74 -1.35 -10.18 -1.83
N THR A 75 -1.10 -9.61 -3.01
CA THR A 75 -1.41 -10.27 -4.28
C THR A 75 -0.51 -11.48 -4.53
N SER A 76 0.76 -11.46 -4.11
CA SER A 76 1.67 -12.61 -4.27
C SER A 76 1.22 -13.81 -3.44
N ILE A 77 0.79 -13.59 -2.19
CA ILE A 77 0.23 -14.65 -1.34
C ILE A 77 -1.05 -15.18 -1.95
N LEU A 78 -1.99 -14.31 -2.32
CA LEU A 78 -3.27 -14.71 -2.93
C LEU A 78 -3.06 -15.46 -4.26
N ALA A 79 -2.09 -15.05 -5.07
CA ALA A 79 -1.75 -15.73 -6.33
C ALA A 79 -1.21 -17.13 -6.06
N GLY A 80 -0.36 -17.31 -5.05
CA GLY A 80 0.14 -18.62 -4.62
C GLY A 80 -0.96 -19.57 -4.14
N TRP A 81 -2.06 -19.06 -3.59
CA TRP A 81 -3.23 -19.87 -3.18
C TRP A 81 -4.14 -20.28 -4.35
N ILE A 82 -4.10 -19.55 -5.46
CA ILE A 82 -4.96 -19.77 -6.63
C ILE A 82 -4.30 -20.72 -7.66
N SER A 83 -2.96 -20.76 -7.65
CA SER A 83 -2.07 -21.59 -8.47
C SER A 83 -2.20 -23.06 -8.12
#